data_AF-A0A127V993-F1
#
_entry.id   AF-A0A127V993-F1
#
_cell.length_a   1.000
_cell.length_b   1.000
_cell.length_c   1.000
_cell.angle_alpha   90.00
_cell.angle_beta   90.00
_cell.angle_gamma   90.00
#
_symmetry.space_group_name_H-M   'P 1'
#
loop_
_entity.id
_entity.type
_entity.pdbx_description
1 polymer ?
#
loop_
_entity_poly.entity_id
_entity_poly.type
_entity_poly.pdbx_seq_one_letter_code
_entity_poly.pdbx_strand_id
1 'polypeptide(L)'
;MKYALTFLLCLFGLFSCAQHFKLNQLESLIGQPVSSVTDSLVQHRWEVRPELSGKQGHQLYKTFSFGNHASEQGKALSWFRIQADNEITNQLYYQVSGAEAYQLILEEIKQTGAEKKDIQEIEAQQISTYYISTDYIFQTIVGNDSYTIMVMPNQ
;
A
#
# COMPACT_ATOMS: atom_id res chain seq x y z
N MET A 1 20.13 -30.36 -22.16
CA MET A 1 18.87 -29.58 -22.27
C MET A 1 18.02 -29.55 -20.98
N LYS A 2 18.34 -30.28 -19.89
CA LYS A 2 17.51 -30.27 -18.66
C LYS A 2 17.76 -29.06 -17.73
N TYR A 3 18.96 -28.51 -17.72
CA TYR A 3 19.34 -27.39 -16.83
C TYR A 3 18.94 -26.00 -17.35
N ALA A 4 18.63 -25.88 -18.65
CA ALA A 4 18.22 -24.61 -19.25
C ALA A 4 16.81 -24.19 -18.76
N LEU A 5 15.92 -25.15 -18.54
CA LEU A 5 14.55 -24.88 -18.08
C LEU A 5 14.52 -24.43 -16.61
N THR A 6 15.35 -25.05 -15.76
CA THR A 6 15.48 -24.68 -14.34
C THR A 6 16.10 -23.29 -14.17
N PHE A 7 17.10 -22.95 -14.98
CA PHE A 7 17.69 -21.62 -14.99
C PHE A 7 16.70 -20.54 -15.45
N LEU A 8 15.86 -20.85 -16.45
CA LEU A 8 14.80 -19.95 -16.93
C LEU A 8 13.73 -19.71 -15.85
N LEU A 9 13.31 -20.76 -15.14
CA LEU A 9 12.33 -20.65 -14.04
C LEU A 9 12.88 -19.88 -12.83
N CYS A 10 14.17 -20.03 -12.50
CA CYS A 10 14.82 -19.20 -11.48
C CYS A 10 14.93 -17.72 -11.90
N LEU A 11 15.13 -17.45 -13.20
CA LEU A 11 15.12 -16.09 -13.75
C LEU A 11 13.75 -15.43 -13.62
N PHE A 12 12.64 -16.14 -13.89
CA PHE A 12 11.29 -15.61 -13.67
C PHE A 12 11.01 -15.28 -12.19
N GLY A 13 11.55 -16.08 -11.25
CA GLY A 13 11.45 -15.81 -9.82
C GLY A 13 12.20 -14.56 -9.36
N LEU A 14 13.24 -14.13 -10.08
CA LEU A 14 13.99 -12.89 -9.79
C LEU A 14 13.24 -11.62 -10.24
N PHE A 15 12.21 -11.76 -11.08
CA PHE A 15 11.38 -10.64 -11.55
C PHE A 15 10.06 -10.49 -10.78
N SER A 16 9.72 -11.41 -9.85
CA SER A 16 8.47 -11.33 -9.08
C SER A 16 8.58 -10.52 -7.79
N CYS A 17 9.69 -9.83 -7.55
CA CYS A 17 9.89 -9.11 -6.30
C CYS A 17 9.22 -7.73 -6.32
N ALA A 18 8.53 -7.43 -5.22
CA ALA A 18 8.10 -6.10 -4.73
C ALA A 18 6.65 -5.63 -4.97
N GLN A 19 5.75 -6.45 -5.55
CA GLN A 19 4.37 -5.97 -5.71
C GLN A 19 3.57 -5.92 -4.39
N HIS A 20 3.83 -6.84 -3.46
CA HIS A 20 2.99 -7.06 -2.28
C HIS A 20 3.70 -6.69 -0.98
N PHE A 21 3.19 -5.66 -0.30
CA PHE A 21 3.55 -5.38 1.10
C PHE A 21 2.70 -6.23 2.03
N LYS A 22 3.36 -6.83 3.03
CA LYS A 22 2.69 -7.41 4.21
C LYS A 22 2.31 -6.31 5.19
N LEU A 23 1.37 -6.59 6.08
CA LEU A 23 0.89 -5.62 7.07
C LEU A 23 2.02 -5.05 7.92
N ASN A 24 2.91 -5.90 8.43
CA ASN A 24 4.05 -5.46 9.25
C ASN A 24 5.03 -4.54 8.49
N GLN A 25 5.14 -4.69 7.16
CA GLN A 25 5.95 -3.81 6.34
C GLN A 25 5.27 -2.45 6.21
N LEU A 26 3.94 -2.41 6.04
CA LEU A 26 3.17 -1.16 6.04
C LEU A 26 3.32 -0.42 7.37
N GLU A 27 3.09 -1.11 8.49
CA GLU A 27 3.25 -0.58 9.85
C GLU A 27 4.65 -0.02 10.08
N SER A 28 5.69 -0.71 9.59
CA SER A 28 7.08 -0.28 9.75
C SER A 28 7.42 1.06 9.09
N LEU A 29 6.61 1.51 8.12
CA LEU A 29 6.79 2.79 7.43
C LEU A 29 6.19 3.97 8.21
N ILE A 30 5.24 3.71 9.12
CA ILE A 30 4.64 4.75 9.97
C ILE A 30 5.71 5.32 10.91
N GLY A 31 5.70 6.63 11.11
CA GLY A 31 6.67 7.34 11.94
C GLY A 31 8.05 7.55 11.28
N GLN A 32 8.28 7.02 10.08
CA GLN A 32 9.52 7.27 9.35
C GLN A 32 9.48 8.59 8.55
N PRO A 33 10.64 9.25 8.34
CA PRO A 33 10.76 10.34 7.40
C PRO A 33 10.39 9.91 5.97
N VAL A 34 9.63 10.75 5.26
CA VAL A 34 9.19 10.47 3.89
C VAL A 34 10.37 10.26 2.94
N SER A 35 11.51 10.91 3.17
CA SER A 35 12.74 10.69 2.39
C SER A 35 13.21 9.24 2.48
N SER A 36 13.31 8.69 3.69
CA SER A 36 13.70 7.29 3.94
C SER A 36 12.73 6.31 3.27
N VAL A 37 11.42 6.54 3.44
CA VAL A 37 10.39 5.70 2.79
C VAL A 37 10.48 5.80 1.27
N THR A 38 10.69 7.01 0.73
CA THR A 38 10.87 7.23 -0.72
C THR A 38 12.04 6.43 -1.23
N ASP A 39 13.20 6.54 -0.61
CA ASP A 39 14.42 5.87 -1.07
C ASP A 39 14.25 4.36 -1.08
N SER A 40 13.61 3.81 -0.03
CA SER A 40 13.27 2.39 0.05
C SER A 40 12.31 1.97 -1.06
N LEU A 41 11.22 2.71 -1.29
CA LEU A 41 10.25 2.41 -2.34
C LEU A 41 10.89 2.45 -3.74
N VAL A 42 11.69 3.48 -4.02
CA VAL A 42 12.42 3.63 -5.29
C VAL A 42 13.42 2.49 -5.49
N GLN A 43 14.15 2.09 -4.44
CA GLN A 43 15.03 0.92 -4.48
C GLN A 43 14.27 -0.37 -4.84
N HIS A 44 13.01 -0.48 -4.41
CA HIS A 44 12.10 -1.57 -4.73
C HIS A 44 11.29 -1.33 -6.03
N ARG A 45 11.79 -0.47 -6.93
CA ARG A 45 11.21 -0.19 -8.26
C ARG A 45 9.82 0.45 -8.24
N TRP A 46 9.42 1.09 -7.15
CA TRP A 46 8.28 1.97 -7.17
C TRP A 46 8.65 3.29 -7.86
N GLU A 47 7.78 3.75 -8.75
CA GLU A 47 7.96 5.02 -9.43
C GLU A 47 7.24 6.11 -8.65
N VAL A 48 7.93 7.21 -8.36
CA VAL A 48 7.29 8.43 -7.84
C VAL A 48 6.38 8.99 -8.93
N ARG A 49 5.20 9.47 -8.54
CA ARG A 49 4.25 10.18 -9.41
C ARG A 49 4.16 11.65 -8.99
N PRO A 50 5.08 12.52 -9.49
CA PRO A 50 5.10 13.94 -9.13
C PRO A 50 3.79 14.65 -9.42
N GLU A 51 3.08 14.24 -10.47
CA GLU A 51 1.80 14.79 -10.88
C GLU A 51 0.65 14.50 -9.90
N LEU A 52 0.81 13.47 -9.06
CA LEU A 52 -0.12 13.10 -7.98
C LEU A 52 0.47 13.36 -6.58
N SER A 53 1.57 14.13 -6.53
CA SER A 53 2.28 14.47 -5.29
C SER A 53 2.27 15.98 -5.08
N GLY A 54 2.31 16.43 -3.83
CA GLY A 54 2.23 17.86 -3.52
C GLY A 54 2.30 18.15 -2.03
N LYS A 55 2.24 19.45 -1.68
CA LYS A 55 2.25 19.91 -0.29
C LYS A 55 1.04 20.83 -0.04
N GLN A 56 0.42 20.70 1.13
CA GLN A 56 -0.62 21.60 1.61
C GLN A 56 -0.37 21.91 3.09
N GLY A 57 -0.02 23.16 3.40
CA GLY A 57 0.42 23.53 4.76
C GLY A 57 1.64 22.71 5.19
N HIS A 58 1.54 22.04 6.34
CA HIS A 58 2.57 21.13 6.86
C HIS A 58 2.45 19.69 6.34
N GLN A 59 1.41 19.40 5.57
CA GLN A 59 1.15 18.05 5.06
C GLN A 59 1.79 17.86 3.68
N LEU A 60 2.60 16.81 3.57
CA LEU A 60 3.16 16.31 2.32
C LEU A 60 2.36 15.09 1.87
N TYR A 61 1.96 15.08 0.60
CA TYR A 61 1.34 13.95 -0.06
C TYR A 61 2.27 13.44 -1.15
N LYS A 62 2.65 12.18 -1.09
CA LYS A 62 3.53 11.57 -2.08
C LYS A 62 2.94 10.28 -2.59
N THR A 63 2.75 10.20 -3.89
CA THR A 63 2.11 9.07 -4.54
C THR A 63 3.13 8.31 -5.37
N PHE A 64 3.06 6.99 -5.29
CA PHE A 64 3.91 6.05 -6.00
C PHE A 64 3.05 5.03 -6.71
N SER A 65 3.55 4.53 -7.83
CA SER A 65 2.93 3.44 -8.59
C SER A 65 3.93 2.32 -8.78
N PHE A 66 3.46 1.09 -8.69
CA PHE A 66 4.21 -0.11 -9.06
C PHE A 66 3.48 -0.83 -10.18
N GLY A 67 4.24 -1.17 -11.23
CA GLY A 67 3.68 -1.67 -12.48
C GLY A 67 3.03 -0.57 -13.33
N ASN A 68 3.25 -0.70 -14.63
CA ASN A 68 2.77 0.07 -15.78
C ASN A 68 2.73 1.61 -15.67
N HIS A 69 3.65 2.17 -16.47
CA HIS A 69 4.13 3.54 -16.63
C HIS A 69 3.05 4.56 -17.04
N ALA A 70 3.37 5.87 -17.01
CA ALA A 70 2.46 6.96 -17.39
C ALA A 70 1.88 6.86 -18.83
N SER A 71 2.51 6.06 -19.70
CA SER A 71 2.05 5.73 -21.05
C SER A 71 0.93 4.69 -21.08
N GLU A 72 0.59 4.08 -19.94
CA GLU A 72 -0.41 3.02 -19.82
C GLU A 72 -1.60 3.50 -18.98
N GLN A 73 -2.29 4.52 -19.52
CA GLN A 73 -3.54 5.02 -18.97
C GLN A 73 -4.55 3.87 -18.84
N GLY A 74 -4.67 3.32 -17.63
CA GLY A 74 -5.70 2.34 -17.32
C GLY A 74 -5.39 1.43 -16.15
N LYS A 75 -4.13 0.97 -15.93
CA LYS A 75 -3.87 -0.08 -14.93
C LYS A 75 -2.44 -0.04 -14.38
N ALA A 76 -2.14 0.90 -13.48
CA ALA A 76 -1.06 0.66 -12.53
C ALA A 76 -1.46 -0.52 -11.64
N LEU A 77 -0.58 -1.51 -11.52
CA LEU A 77 -0.92 -2.77 -10.84
C LEU A 77 -1.03 -2.59 -9.32
N SER A 78 -0.37 -1.57 -8.74
CA SER A 78 -0.50 -1.20 -7.33
C SER A 78 -0.20 0.30 -7.11
N TRP A 79 -0.92 0.91 -6.17
CA TRP A 79 -0.73 2.32 -5.78
C TRP A 79 -0.33 2.41 -4.31
N PHE A 80 0.60 3.31 -4.01
CA PHE A 80 1.02 3.60 -2.65
C PHE A 80 1.06 5.11 -2.46
N ARG A 81 0.28 5.62 -1.51
CA ARG A 81 0.22 7.05 -1.20
C ARG A 81 0.57 7.27 0.26
N ILE A 82 1.49 8.19 0.47
CA ILE A 82 1.95 8.63 1.77
C ILE A 82 1.32 9.99 2.03
N GLN A 83 0.75 10.14 3.21
CA GLN A 83 0.40 11.43 3.80
C GLN A 83 1.21 11.61 5.08
N ALA A 84 1.97 12.71 5.11
CA ALA A 84 2.96 12.96 6.13
C ALA A 84 2.81 14.37 6.70
N ASP A 85 2.99 14.51 8.01
CA ASP A 85 3.04 15.80 8.70
C ASP A 85 4.48 16.09 9.11
N ASN A 86 4.97 17.30 8.80
CA ASN A 86 6.38 17.68 9.00
C ASN A 86 7.37 16.64 8.44
N GLU A 87 7.03 16.08 7.27
CA GLU A 87 7.79 15.02 6.59
C GLU A 87 7.86 13.68 7.34
N ILE A 88 7.08 13.49 8.40
CA ILE A 88 6.91 12.20 9.09
C ILE A 88 5.62 11.53 8.65
N THR A 89 5.70 10.25 8.29
CA THR A 89 4.57 9.47 7.78
C THR A 89 3.57 9.17 8.89
N ASN A 90 2.35 9.70 8.76
CA ASN A 90 1.27 9.44 9.71
C ASN A 90 0.13 8.64 9.10
N GLN A 91 0.01 8.62 7.77
CA GLN A 91 -1.00 7.84 7.08
C GLN A 91 -0.39 7.29 5.80
N LEU A 92 -0.66 6.02 5.54
CA LEU A 92 -0.35 5.39 4.26
C LEU A 92 -1.62 4.80 3.68
N TYR A 93 -1.75 4.85 2.37
CA TYR A 93 -2.81 4.23 1.60
C TYR A 93 -2.15 3.29 0.60
N TYR A 94 -2.47 2.01 0.68
CA TYR A 94 -1.93 0.99 -0.19
C TYR A 94 -3.06 0.29 -0.94
N GLN A 95 -3.12 0.53 -2.24
CA GLN A 95 -4.05 -0.16 -3.13
C GLN A 95 -3.37 -1.42 -3.66
N VAL A 96 -3.95 -2.56 -3.31
CA VAL A 96 -3.50 -3.87 -3.79
C VAL A 96 -4.09 -4.20 -5.16
N SER A 97 -3.48 -5.14 -5.86
CA SER A 97 -3.84 -5.51 -7.23
C SER A 97 -5.15 -6.28 -7.37
N GLY A 98 -5.73 -6.78 -6.27
CA GLY A 98 -6.97 -7.54 -6.33
C GLY A 98 -7.42 -8.12 -4.99
N ALA A 99 -8.56 -8.80 -5.02
CA ALA A 99 -9.24 -9.35 -3.85
C ALA A 99 -8.38 -10.34 -3.06
N GLU A 100 -7.59 -11.20 -3.72
CA GLU A 100 -6.78 -12.20 -3.02
C GLU A 100 -5.71 -11.54 -2.13
N ALA A 101 -4.95 -10.58 -2.69
CA ALA A 101 -3.96 -9.83 -1.93
C ALA A 101 -4.60 -9.00 -0.80
N TYR A 102 -5.80 -8.46 -1.06
CA TYR A 102 -6.58 -7.76 -0.04
C TYR A 102 -6.96 -8.67 1.12
N GLN A 103 -7.48 -9.86 0.83
CA GLN A 103 -7.90 -10.80 1.88
C GLN A 103 -6.73 -11.25 2.74
N LEU A 104 -5.54 -11.43 2.17
CA LEU A 104 -4.35 -11.76 2.94
C LEU A 104 -4.04 -10.68 3.99
N ILE A 105 -4.01 -9.40 3.60
CA ILE A 105 -3.76 -8.29 4.54
C ILE A 105 -4.91 -8.17 5.56
N LEU A 106 -6.16 -8.36 5.13
CA LEU A 106 -7.30 -8.30 6.05
C LEU A 106 -7.23 -9.40 7.13
N GLU A 107 -6.82 -10.61 6.78
CA GLU A 107 -6.61 -11.67 7.75
C GLU A 107 -5.44 -11.37 8.68
N GLU A 108 -4.34 -10.80 8.18
CA GLU A 108 -3.24 -10.30 9.02
C GLU A 108 -3.74 -9.25 10.03
N ILE A 109 -4.57 -8.28 9.59
CA ILE A 109 -5.18 -7.27 10.47
C ILE A 109 -6.00 -7.93 11.57
N LYS A 110 -6.87 -8.88 11.24
CA LYS A 110 -7.68 -9.60 12.24
C LYS A 110 -6.82 -10.38 13.24
N GLN A 111 -5.70 -10.95 12.79
CA GLN A 111 -4.77 -11.69 13.63
C GLN A 111 -4.01 -10.81 14.63
N THR A 112 -3.91 -9.49 14.40
CA THR A 112 -3.34 -8.55 15.38
C THR A 112 -4.22 -8.39 16.63
N GLY A 113 -5.45 -8.90 16.62
CA GLY A 113 -6.44 -8.63 17.66
C GLY A 113 -7.17 -7.30 17.49
N ALA A 114 -7.00 -6.63 16.35
CA ALA A 114 -7.72 -5.39 16.05
C ALA A 114 -9.24 -5.59 16.10
N GLU A 115 -9.92 -4.70 16.81
CA GLU A 115 -11.37 -4.71 16.91
C GLU A 115 -11.99 -4.05 15.68
N LYS A 116 -12.80 -4.81 14.95
CA LYS A 116 -13.65 -4.25 13.90
C LYS A 116 -14.67 -3.31 14.54
N LYS A 117 -14.76 -2.07 14.04
CA LYS A 117 -15.84 -1.15 14.42
C LYS A 117 -17.07 -1.41 13.56
N ASP A 118 -18.25 -1.26 14.17
CA ASP A 118 -19.55 -1.43 13.49
C ASP A 118 -19.88 -0.28 12.53
N ILE A 119 -18.94 0.64 12.31
CA ILE A 119 -19.08 1.73 11.36
C ILE A 119 -18.63 1.24 9.99
N GLN A 120 -19.58 1.16 9.07
CA GLN A 120 -19.32 1.04 7.63
C GLN A 120 -19.78 2.32 6.95
N GLU A 121 -18.86 3.03 6.32
CA GLU A 121 -19.19 4.18 5.50
C GLU A 121 -19.37 3.71 4.07
N ILE A 122 -20.56 3.93 3.53
CA ILE A 122 -20.89 3.65 2.14
C ILE A 122 -20.96 4.99 1.41
N GLU A 123 -19.91 5.31 0.66
CA GLU A 123 -19.84 6.53 -0.14
C GLU A 123 -19.36 6.18 -1.55
N ALA A 124 -19.99 6.76 -2.58
CA ALA A 124 -19.56 6.60 -3.98
C ALA A 124 -19.30 5.13 -4.43
N GLN A 125 -20.12 4.18 -3.98
CA GLN A 125 -19.98 2.73 -4.24
C GLN A 125 -18.74 2.07 -3.61
N GLN A 126 -18.18 2.69 -2.57
CA GLN A 126 -17.10 2.12 -1.77
C GLN A 126 -17.61 1.77 -0.37
N ILE A 127 -17.11 0.66 0.17
CA ILE A 127 -17.37 0.25 1.54
C ILE A 127 -16.08 0.44 2.34
N SER A 128 -16.10 1.38 3.27
CA SER A 128 -15.03 1.59 4.25
C SER A 128 -15.34 0.84 5.54
N THR A 129 -14.38 0.10 6.08
CA THR A 129 -14.48 -0.58 7.37
C THR A 129 -13.24 -0.29 8.21
N TYR A 130 -13.44 0.01 9.49
CA TYR A 130 -12.35 0.34 10.41
C TYR A 130 -12.04 -0.83 11.35
N TYR A 131 -10.75 -1.08 11.57
CA TYR A 131 -10.22 -2.02 12.54
C TYR A 131 -9.21 -1.27 13.42
N ILE A 132 -9.38 -1.34 14.74
CA ILE A 132 -8.55 -0.58 15.68
C ILE A 132 -7.77 -1.56 16.57
N SER A 133 -6.45 -1.49 16.51
CA SER A 133 -5.55 -2.19 17.43
C SER A 133 -4.99 -1.21 18.47
N THR A 134 -4.12 -1.69 19.36
CA THR A 134 -3.45 -0.82 20.35
C THR A 134 -2.63 0.28 19.68
N ASP A 135 -1.84 -0.07 18.66
CA ASP A 135 -0.84 0.83 18.08
C ASP A 135 -1.28 1.47 16.76
N TYR A 136 -2.25 0.87 16.06
CA TYR A 136 -2.64 1.27 14.71
C TYR A 136 -4.16 1.27 14.51
N ILE A 137 -4.59 2.15 13.61
CA ILE A 137 -5.92 2.14 13.02
C ILE A 137 -5.76 1.71 11.56
N PHE A 138 -6.52 0.70 11.17
CA PHE A 138 -6.63 0.23 9.80
C PHE A 138 -7.99 0.59 9.23
N GLN A 139 -8.02 1.17 8.03
CA GLN A 139 -9.25 1.33 7.26
C GLN A 139 -9.12 0.52 5.98
N THR A 140 -10.07 -0.38 5.74
CA THR A 140 -10.19 -1.10 4.49
C THR A 140 -11.25 -0.44 3.62
N ILE A 141 -10.91 -0.10 2.38
CA ILE A 141 -11.82 0.55 1.42
C ILE A 141 -11.97 -0.38 0.21
N VAL A 142 -13.19 -0.85 -0.02
CA VAL A 142 -13.52 -1.77 -1.13
C VAL A 142 -14.46 -1.08 -2.09
N GLY A 143 -14.00 -0.79 -3.31
CA GLY A 143 -14.82 -0.36 -4.44
C GLY A 143 -15.15 -1.50 -5.39
N ASN A 144 -15.76 -1.20 -6.54
CA ASN A 144 -16.18 -2.22 -7.52
C ASN A 144 -15.03 -3.14 -7.99
N ASP A 145 -13.85 -2.58 -8.24
CA ASP A 145 -12.65 -3.32 -8.68
C ASP A 145 -11.36 -2.79 -8.02
N SER A 146 -11.50 -2.16 -6.85
CA SER A 146 -10.37 -1.57 -6.12
C SER A 146 -10.41 -1.94 -4.65
N TYR A 147 -9.23 -2.23 -4.11
CA TYR A 147 -9.06 -2.67 -2.73
C TYR A 147 -7.91 -1.88 -2.13
N THR A 148 -8.21 -1.07 -1.13
CA THR A 148 -7.23 -0.20 -0.47
C THR A 148 -7.18 -0.48 1.02
N ILE A 149 -5.97 -0.54 1.56
CA ILE A 149 -5.70 -0.58 2.99
C ILE A 149 -5.05 0.74 3.37
N MET A 150 -5.66 1.47 4.29
CA MET A 150 -5.03 2.60 4.95
C MET A 150 -4.54 2.17 6.32
N VAL A 151 -3.33 2.61 6.69
CA VAL A 151 -2.75 2.40 8.02
C VAL A 151 -2.34 3.76 8.59
N MET A 152 -2.65 3.98 9.87
CA MET A 152 -2.25 5.18 10.62
C MET A 152 -2.02 4.83 12.09
N PRO A 153 -1.23 5.61 12.85
CA PRO A 153 -1.03 5.34 14.26
C PRO A 153 -2.34 5.57 15.04
N ASN A 154 -2.55 4.77 16.08
CA ASN A 154 -3.62 4.97 17.05
C ASN A 154 -3.09 5.91 18.16
N GLN A 155 -3.41 7.20 18.07
CA GLN A 155 -2.98 8.24 19.01
C GLN A 155 -4.15 8.82 19.79
#